data_AF-A0A4R6JQQ1-F1
#
_entry.id   AF-A0A4R6JQQ1-F1
#
_cell.length_a   1.000
_cell.length_b   1.000
_cell.length_c   1.000
_cell.angle_alpha   90.00
_cell.angle_beta   90.00
_cell.angle_gamma   90.00
#
_symmetry.space_group_name_H-M   'P 1'
#
loop_
_entity.id
_entity.type
_entity.pdbx_description
1 polymer ?
#
loop_
_entity_poly.entity_id
_entity_poly.type
_entity_poly.pdbx_seq_one_letter_code
_entity_poly.pdbx_strand_id
1 'polypeptide(L)'
;MGEAARAGRAGGQGARGLFREGDGIVRNGAKILMSRENVLAIAEKYGLDMHGVRFSLDKNRRGSGPGREFYGVTMPDGEIKLARDAFMNEEQLARTLAHERFHLDELRNGHEFPWDEAGRAAYESRAYAYEERWWQAHKHLLEAGSD
;
A
#
# COMPACT_ATOMS: atom_id res chain seq x y z
N MET A 1 -57.29 -18.17 30.87
CA MET A 1 -56.12 -17.80 31.70
C MET A 1 -54.88 -18.22 30.89
N GLY A 2 -54.04 -17.38 30.33
CA GLY A 2 -53.91 -15.93 30.22
C GLY A 2 -52.87 -15.56 29.14
N GLU A 3 -52.94 -14.31 28.68
CA GLU A 3 -52.00 -13.48 27.87
C GLU A 3 -51.38 -14.05 26.58
N ALA A 4 -51.66 -13.53 25.37
CA ALA A 4 -51.44 -12.19 24.80
C ALA A 4 -49.98 -11.85 24.39
N ALA A 5 -49.80 -11.77 23.07
CA ALA A 5 -48.93 -10.93 22.22
C ALA A 5 -47.69 -10.21 22.80
N ARG A 6 -46.60 -10.19 22.01
CA ARG A 6 -46.06 -8.96 21.39
C ARG A 6 -44.93 -9.24 20.39
N ALA A 7 -45.00 -8.49 19.29
CA ALA A 7 -43.95 -8.29 18.31
C ALA A 7 -42.76 -7.53 18.90
N GLY A 8 -41.55 -7.87 18.43
CA GLY A 8 -40.33 -7.11 18.69
C GLY A 8 -39.44 -7.14 17.46
N ARG A 9 -39.61 -6.16 16.57
CA ARG A 9 -38.60 -5.79 15.57
C ARG A 9 -37.37 -5.24 16.31
N ALA A 10 -36.19 -5.74 15.97
CA ALA A 10 -34.92 -5.03 16.04
C ALA A 10 -34.12 -5.48 14.80
N GLY A 11 -33.85 -4.67 13.79
CA GLY A 11 -33.49 -3.26 13.86
C GLY A 11 -32.00 -3.08 14.15
N GLY A 12 -31.14 -3.93 13.59
CA GLY A 12 -29.69 -3.71 13.57
C GLY A 12 -29.28 -3.07 12.25
N GLN A 13 -29.14 -1.74 12.27
CA GLN A 13 -28.73 -0.90 11.15
C GLN A 13 -27.38 -1.40 10.61
N GLY A 14 -27.39 -2.01 9.42
CA GLY A 14 -26.17 -2.25 8.66
C GLY A 14 -25.54 -0.89 8.38
N ALA A 15 -24.39 -0.64 9.01
CA ALA A 15 -23.57 0.51 8.67
C ALA A 15 -23.39 0.53 7.14
N ARG A 16 -23.74 1.66 6.51
CA ARG A 16 -23.36 1.99 5.14
C ARG A 16 -21.84 2.17 5.08
N GLY A 17 -21.11 1.10 5.37
CA GLY A 17 -19.69 1.12 5.72
C GLY A 17 -18.89 0.39 4.67
N LEU A 18 -17.95 1.13 4.06
CA LEU A 18 -16.82 0.60 3.31
C LEU A 18 -17.24 -0.42 2.24
N PHE A 19 -17.71 0.10 1.10
CA PHE A 19 -17.99 -0.74 -0.06
C PHE A 19 -16.72 -1.50 -0.45
N ARG A 20 -16.80 -2.84 -0.45
CA ARG A 20 -15.91 -3.68 -1.25
C ARG A 20 -16.55 -3.74 -2.63
N GLU A 21 -16.08 -2.93 -3.55
CA GLU A 21 -16.42 -3.02 -4.98
C GLU A 21 -15.26 -3.70 -5.71
N GLY A 22 -15.56 -4.49 -6.74
CA GLY A 22 -14.56 -5.03 -7.67
C GLY A 22 -13.37 -5.72 -6.99
N ASP A 23 -12.16 -5.25 -7.33
CA ASP A 23 -10.82 -5.76 -7.02
C ASP A 23 -10.45 -5.98 -5.53
N GLY A 24 -11.41 -5.88 -4.60
CA GLY A 24 -11.22 -6.18 -3.18
C GLY A 24 -10.54 -5.08 -2.37
N ILE A 25 -10.18 -3.95 -3.00
CA ILE A 25 -9.47 -2.83 -2.37
C ILE A 25 -10.48 -1.83 -1.78
N VAL A 26 -10.33 -1.50 -0.50
CA VAL A 26 -11.22 -0.57 0.21
C VAL A 26 -10.72 0.86 0.08
N ARG A 27 -11.59 1.75 -0.43
CA ARG A 27 -11.26 3.15 -0.77
C ARG A 27 -12.17 4.17 -0.05
N ASN A 28 -11.67 5.38 0.16
CA ASN A 28 -12.43 6.57 0.56
C ASN A 28 -12.16 7.71 -0.43
N GLY A 29 -12.99 7.78 -1.48
CA GLY A 29 -12.65 8.53 -2.69
C GLY A 29 -11.42 7.90 -3.37
N ALA A 30 -10.46 8.73 -3.79
CA ALA A 30 -9.20 8.23 -4.34
C ALA A 30 -8.29 7.54 -3.30
N LYS A 31 -8.46 7.83 -2.01
CA LYS A 31 -7.56 7.35 -0.95
C LYS A 31 -7.79 5.87 -0.68
N ILE A 32 -6.71 5.13 -0.51
CA ILE A 32 -6.74 3.73 -0.09
C ILE A 32 -6.81 3.67 1.44
N LEU A 33 -7.64 2.81 2.01
CA LEU A 33 -7.63 2.60 3.45
C LEU A 33 -6.30 1.95 3.86
N MET A 34 -5.61 2.49 4.87
CA MET A 34 -4.32 1.96 5.34
C MET A 34 -4.52 0.66 6.13
N SER A 35 -4.49 -0.47 5.42
CA SER A 35 -4.60 -1.82 5.98
C SER A 35 -3.65 -2.79 5.29
N ARG A 36 -3.35 -3.90 5.95
CA ARG A 36 -2.48 -4.95 5.40
C ARG A 36 -3.13 -5.59 4.18
N GLU A 37 -4.45 -5.78 4.23
CA GLU A 37 -5.25 -6.39 3.18
C GLU A 37 -5.20 -5.54 1.91
N ASN A 38 -5.32 -4.22 2.03
CA ASN A 38 -5.23 -3.33 0.87
C ASN A 38 -3.82 -3.29 0.27
N VAL A 39 -2.77 -3.36 1.10
CA VAL A 39 -1.40 -3.48 0.58
C VAL A 39 -1.23 -4.73 -0.26
N LEU A 40 -1.73 -5.87 0.23
CA LEU A 40 -1.65 -7.13 -0.50
C LEU A 40 -2.51 -7.14 -1.75
N ALA A 41 -3.73 -6.60 -1.70
CA ALA A 41 -4.61 -6.52 -2.86
C ALA A 41 -4.03 -5.62 -3.96
N ILE A 42 -3.40 -4.50 -3.59
CA ILE A 42 -2.66 -3.64 -4.53
C ILE A 42 -1.46 -4.39 -5.10
N ALA A 43 -0.66 -5.05 -4.25
CA ALA A 43 0.48 -5.80 -4.72
C ALA A 43 0.07 -6.89 -5.73
N GLU A 44 -0.99 -7.65 -5.42
CA GLU A 44 -1.56 -8.68 -6.30
C GLU A 44 -2.05 -8.09 -7.62
N LYS A 45 -2.86 -7.02 -7.56
CA LYS A 45 -3.38 -6.33 -8.77
C LYS A 45 -2.26 -5.92 -9.73
N TYR A 46 -1.12 -5.49 -9.19
CA TYR A 46 0.03 -5.03 -9.99
C TYR A 46 1.13 -6.09 -10.18
N GLY A 47 0.88 -7.35 -9.80
CA GLY A 47 1.83 -8.46 -10.00
C GLY A 47 3.11 -8.37 -9.15
N LEU A 48 3.08 -7.68 -8.02
CA LEU A 48 4.20 -7.59 -7.08
C LEU A 48 4.16 -8.76 -6.09
N ASP A 49 5.15 -9.65 -6.15
CA ASP A 49 5.25 -10.78 -5.22
C ASP A 49 5.66 -10.32 -3.80
N MET A 50 4.74 -10.51 -2.86
CA MET A 50 4.89 -10.19 -1.44
C MET A 50 5.10 -11.44 -0.56
N HIS A 51 5.26 -12.63 -1.15
CA HIS A 51 5.53 -13.85 -0.38
C HIS A 51 6.86 -13.74 0.39
N GLY A 52 6.81 -14.03 1.69
CA GLY A 52 7.98 -13.92 2.58
C GLY A 52 8.50 -12.50 2.78
N VAL A 53 7.79 -11.47 2.34
CA VAL A 53 8.14 -10.06 2.58
C VAL A 53 7.60 -9.64 3.94
N ARG A 54 8.49 -9.14 4.81
CA ARG A 54 8.12 -8.52 6.09
C ARG A 54 7.80 -7.06 5.85
N PHE A 55 6.60 -6.63 6.23
CA PHE A 55 6.26 -5.21 6.17
C PHE A 55 5.36 -4.77 7.32
N SER A 56 5.44 -3.49 7.68
CA SER A 56 4.62 -2.85 8.70
C SER A 56 4.08 -1.49 8.24
N LEU A 57 3.01 -1.05 8.89
CA LEU A 57 2.29 0.19 8.57
C LEU A 57 2.60 1.24 9.64
N ASP A 58 3.41 2.24 9.29
CA ASP A 58 3.75 3.35 10.18
C ASP A 58 2.71 4.47 10.04
N LYS A 59 1.72 4.43 10.93
CA LYS A 59 0.61 5.40 10.93
C LYS A 59 1.03 6.80 11.37
N ASN A 60 2.17 6.94 12.03
CA ASN A 60 2.63 8.18 12.63
C ASN A 60 3.63 8.91 11.74
N ARG A 61 4.37 8.16 10.92
CA ARG A 61 5.32 8.72 9.97
C ARG A 61 4.61 9.26 8.74
N ARG A 62 5.02 10.48 8.36
CA ARG A 62 4.58 11.22 7.19
C ARG A 62 5.66 12.21 6.79
N GLY A 63 5.55 12.75 5.59
CA GLY A 63 6.37 13.83 5.08
C GLY A 63 6.21 15.14 5.85
N SER A 64 7.11 16.07 5.57
CA SER A 64 7.11 17.41 6.21
C SER A 64 6.13 18.40 5.58
N GLY A 65 5.27 17.93 4.66
CA GLY A 65 4.29 18.74 3.95
C GLY A 65 4.30 18.49 2.44
N PRO A 66 3.54 19.29 1.67
CA PRO A 66 3.44 19.15 0.21
C PRO A 66 4.80 19.21 -0.48
N GLY A 67 5.09 18.26 -1.36
CA GLY A 67 6.35 18.11 -2.08
C GLY A 67 7.52 17.57 -1.22
N ARG A 68 7.23 17.14 0.01
CA ARG A 68 8.17 16.50 0.94
C ARG A 68 7.55 15.27 1.59
N GLU A 69 6.67 14.60 0.86
CA GLU A 69 5.99 13.39 1.30
C GLU A 69 6.99 12.29 1.63
N PHE A 70 6.59 11.40 2.55
CA PHE A 70 7.38 10.22 2.89
C PHE A 70 6.47 9.00 2.76
N TYR A 71 6.79 8.11 1.82
CA TYR A 71 5.91 7.02 1.43
C TYR A 71 6.34 5.67 2.00
N GLY A 72 7.63 5.36 1.96
CA GLY A 72 8.14 4.05 2.36
C GLY A 72 9.62 4.10 2.74
N VAL A 73 10.09 3.01 3.36
CA VAL A 73 11.51 2.69 3.44
C VAL A 73 11.70 1.20 3.64
N THR A 74 12.73 0.66 3.00
CA THR A 74 13.25 -0.68 3.27
C THR A 74 14.39 -0.57 4.27
N MET A 75 14.27 -1.25 5.41
CA MET A 75 15.26 -1.24 6.48
C MET A 75 16.45 -2.18 6.14
N PRO A 76 17.63 -2.02 6.79
CA PRO A 76 18.79 -2.89 6.55
C PRO A 76 18.53 -4.38 6.79
N ASP A 77 17.55 -4.73 7.62
CA ASP A 77 17.14 -6.12 7.89
C ASP A 77 16.08 -6.64 6.89
N GLY A 78 15.74 -5.84 5.87
CA GLY A 78 14.77 -6.16 4.84
C GLY A 78 13.30 -5.98 5.24
N GLU A 79 12.99 -5.37 6.39
CA GLU A 79 11.61 -4.95 6.69
C GLU A 79 11.21 -3.72 5.86
N ILE A 80 10.08 -3.78 5.15
CA ILE A 80 9.48 -2.62 4.48
C ILE A 80 8.53 -1.88 5.43
N LYS A 81 8.70 -0.58 5.59
CA LYS A 81 7.82 0.27 6.40
C LYS A 81 7.08 1.24 5.50
N LEU A 82 5.76 1.10 5.42
CA LEU A 82 4.90 1.97 4.62
C LEU A 82 4.32 3.06 5.51
N ALA A 83 4.52 4.31 5.11
CA ALA A 83 4.01 5.48 5.81
C ALA A 83 2.63 5.87 5.31
N ARG A 84 1.98 6.78 6.05
CA ARG A 84 0.61 7.21 5.77
C ARG A 84 0.45 7.80 4.36
N ASP A 85 1.43 8.56 3.89
CA ASP A 85 1.32 9.28 2.62
C ASP A 85 1.31 8.33 1.41
N ALA A 86 1.77 7.08 1.56
CA ALA A 86 1.70 6.08 0.48
C ALA A 86 0.27 5.73 0.10
N PHE A 87 -0.70 5.92 1.00
CA PHE A 87 -2.10 5.52 0.83
C PHE A 87 -2.98 6.62 0.22
N MET A 88 -2.38 7.70 -0.30
CA MET A 88 -3.10 8.85 -0.84
C MET A 88 -3.91 8.52 -2.11
N ASN A 89 -3.43 7.56 -2.90
CA ASN A 89 -4.18 6.94 -3.99
C ASN A 89 -3.53 5.59 -4.37
N GLU A 90 -4.19 4.87 -5.29
CA GLU A 90 -3.74 3.57 -5.78
C GLU A 90 -2.37 3.61 -6.46
N GLU A 91 -2.17 4.53 -7.41
CA GLU A 91 -0.89 4.70 -8.11
C GLU A 91 0.24 4.93 -7.11
N GLN A 92 0.05 5.82 -6.16
CA GLN A 92 1.06 6.14 -5.15
C GLN A 92 1.43 4.90 -4.34
N LEU A 93 0.45 4.12 -3.88
CA LEU A 93 0.72 2.91 -3.11
C LEU A 93 1.43 1.86 -3.97
N ALA A 94 0.96 1.62 -5.20
CA ALA A 94 1.55 0.65 -6.13
C ALA A 94 3.01 0.99 -6.46
N ARG A 95 3.30 2.26 -6.79
CA ARG A 95 4.65 2.75 -7.07
C ARG A 95 5.55 2.65 -5.85
N THR A 96 5.05 3.03 -4.67
CA THR A 96 5.80 2.87 -3.40
C THR A 96 6.14 1.41 -3.16
N LEU A 97 5.21 0.48 -3.37
CA LEU A 97 5.47 -0.94 -3.20
C LEU A 97 6.54 -1.44 -4.18
N ALA A 98 6.45 -1.07 -5.46
CA ALA A 98 7.46 -1.44 -6.45
C ALA A 98 8.85 -0.91 -6.10
N HIS A 99 8.93 0.33 -5.61
CA HIS A 99 10.16 0.98 -5.16
C HIS A 99 10.81 0.23 -3.99
N GLU A 100 10.07 0.00 -2.92
CA GLU A 100 10.61 -0.69 -1.74
C GLU A 100 10.90 -2.17 -2.02
N ARG A 101 10.09 -2.80 -2.87
CA ARG A 101 10.28 -4.18 -3.30
C ARG A 101 11.56 -4.34 -4.13
N PHE A 102 11.98 -3.33 -4.88
CA PHE A 102 13.28 -3.29 -5.57
C PHE A 102 14.45 -3.20 -4.58
N HIS A 103 14.35 -2.32 -3.59
CA HIS A 103 15.35 -2.21 -2.52
C HIS A 103 15.54 -3.51 -1.75
N LEU A 104 14.44 -4.19 -1.42
CA LEU A 104 14.49 -5.50 -0.77
C LEU A 104 15.23 -6.54 -1.64
N ASP A 105 15.00 -6.53 -2.96
CA ASP A 105 15.71 -7.43 -3.88
C ASP A 105 17.20 -7.11 -3.97
N GLU A 106 17.58 -5.84 -4.00
CA GLU A 106 19.00 -5.48 -3.95
C GLU A 106 19.66 -6.06 -2.69
N LEU A 107 19.03 -5.90 -1.51
CA LEU A 107 19.54 -6.50 -0.26
C LEU A 107 19.59 -8.02 -0.32
N ARG A 108 18.56 -8.69 -0.85
CA ARG A 108 18.52 -10.16 -1.01
C ARG A 108 19.57 -10.68 -1.98
N ASN A 109 19.95 -9.86 -2.97
CA ASN A 109 21.01 -10.16 -3.93
C ASN A 109 22.41 -9.81 -3.39
N GLY A 110 22.53 -9.38 -2.14
CA GLY A 110 23.81 -9.11 -1.48
C GLY A 110 24.37 -7.71 -1.70
N HIS A 111 23.58 -6.77 -2.24
CA HIS A 111 23.99 -5.37 -2.26
C HIS A 111 24.00 -4.79 -0.85
N GLU A 112 24.99 -3.95 -0.56
CA GLU A 112 25.10 -3.30 0.75
C GLU A 112 24.04 -2.21 0.95
N PHE A 113 23.57 -2.09 2.18
CA PHE A 113 22.70 -1.00 2.58
C PHE A 113 23.47 0.35 2.55
N PRO A 114 22.90 1.43 1.98
CA PRO A 114 23.59 2.70 1.87
C PRO A 114 23.59 3.48 3.20
N TRP A 115 24.70 3.39 3.95
CA TRP A 115 24.84 4.10 5.23
C TRP A 115 25.24 5.58 5.09
N ASP A 116 25.87 5.94 3.97
CA ASP A 116 26.31 7.31 3.68
C ASP A 116 25.41 8.00 2.65
N GLU A 117 25.58 9.32 2.52
CA GLU A 117 24.73 10.15 1.65
C GLU A 117 24.92 9.84 0.16
N ALA A 118 26.17 9.63 -0.28
CA ALA A 118 26.48 9.37 -1.68
C ALA A 118 25.93 8.00 -2.13
N GLY A 119 26.11 6.97 -1.31
CA GLY A 119 25.54 5.65 -1.50
C GLY A 119 24.02 5.69 -1.52
N ARG A 120 23.39 6.48 -0.62
CA ARG A 120 21.94 6.65 -0.59
C ARG A 120 21.42 7.31 -1.86
N ALA A 121 22.08 8.36 -2.35
CA ALA A 121 21.68 9.00 -3.60
C ALA A 121 21.72 8.01 -4.80
N ALA A 122 22.77 7.19 -4.90
CA ALA A 122 22.88 6.18 -5.95
C ALA A 122 21.83 5.06 -5.80
N TYR A 123 21.56 4.63 -4.57
CA TYR A 123 20.56 3.62 -4.23
C TYR A 123 19.14 4.06 -4.64
N GLU A 124 18.74 5.25 -4.21
CA GLU A 124 17.44 5.86 -4.56
C GLU A 124 17.32 6.11 -6.07
N SER A 125 18.39 6.59 -6.72
CA SER A 125 18.37 6.85 -8.17
C SER A 125 18.06 5.60 -8.99
N ARG A 126 18.61 4.44 -8.60
CA ARG A 126 18.28 3.16 -9.26
C ARG A 126 16.84 2.75 -9.02
N ALA A 127 16.34 2.91 -7.79
CA ALA A 127 14.97 2.58 -7.45
C ALA A 127 13.95 3.45 -8.19
N TYR A 128 14.14 4.77 -8.25
CA TYR A 128 13.27 5.65 -9.04
C TYR A 128 13.32 5.32 -10.54
N ALA A 129 14.49 4.99 -11.07
CA ALA A 129 14.60 4.58 -12.47
C ALA A 129 13.87 3.24 -12.74
N TYR A 130 13.94 2.29 -11.82
CA TYR A 130 13.19 1.04 -11.88
C TYR A 130 11.68 1.28 -11.75
N GLU A 131 11.25 2.02 -10.73
CA GLU A 131 9.87 2.37 -10.43
C GLU A 131 9.20 3.01 -11.65
N GLU A 132 9.86 3.96 -12.30
CA GLU A 132 9.30 4.65 -13.46
C GLU A 132 9.09 3.69 -14.64
N ARG A 133 10.08 2.85 -14.96
CA ARG A 133 9.93 1.83 -16.01
C ARG A 133 8.82 0.83 -15.67
N TRP A 134 8.78 0.40 -14.42
CA TRP A 134 7.77 -0.53 -13.92
C TRP A 134 6.38 0.10 -14.03
N TRP A 135 6.20 1.36 -13.62
CA TRP A 135 4.92 2.04 -13.69
C TRP A 135 4.42 2.20 -15.11
N GLN A 136 5.28 2.62 -16.05
CA GLN A 136 4.88 2.74 -17.45
C GLN A 136 4.37 1.42 -18.04
N ALA A 137 4.92 0.28 -17.60
CA ALA A 137 4.46 -1.04 -18.02
C ALA A 137 3.14 -1.46 -17.35
N HIS A 138 2.85 -1.03 -16.13
CA HIS A 138 1.71 -1.54 -15.33
C HIS A 138 0.55 -0.56 -15.15
N LYS A 139 0.71 0.73 -15.46
CA LYS A 139 -0.33 1.76 -15.25
C LYS A 139 -1.67 1.47 -15.96
N HIS A 140 -1.67 0.62 -16.98
CA HIS A 140 -2.89 0.17 -17.65
C HIS A 140 -3.81 -0.65 -16.73
N LEU A 141 -3.27 -1.25 -15.65
CA LEU A 141 -4.03 -2.02 -14.66
C LEU A 141 -4.83 -1.12 -13.71
N LEU A 142 -4.50 0.18 -13.62
CA LEU A 142 -5.26 1.14 -12.84
C LEU A 142 -6.72 1.21 -13.32
N GLU A 143 -6.92 1.21 -14.64
CA GLU A 143 -8.22 1.33 -15.29
C GLU A 143 -8.97 -0.01 -15.39
N ALA A 144 -8.25 -1.15 -15.32
CA ALA A 144 -8.79 -2.49 -15.54
C ALA A 144 -9.68 -3.04 -14.41
N GLY A 145 -9.79 -2.32 -13.28
CA GLY A 145 -10.61 -2.72 -12.12
C GLY A 145 -11.98 -2.04 -12.03
N SER A 146 -12.39 -1.28 -13.06
CA SER A 146 -13.60 -0.44 -13.05
C SER A 146 -14.80 -1.03 -13.80
N ASP A 147 -14.72 -2.28 -14.27
CA ASP A 147 -15.81 -2.98 -14.98
C ASP A 147 -16.69 -3.85 -14.05
#